data_AF-A0A0F5LDS3-F1
#
_entry.id   AF-A0A0F5LDS3-F1
#
_cell.length_a   1.000
_cell.length_b   1.000
_cell.length_c   1.000
_cell.angle_alpha   90.00
_cell.angle_beta   90.00
_cell.angle_gamma   90.00
#
_symmetry.space_group_name_H-M   'P 1'
#
loop_
_entity.id
_entity.type
_entity.pdbx_description
1 polymer ?
#
loop_
_entity_poly.entity_id
_entity_poly.type
_entity_poly.pdbx_seq_one_letter_code
_entity_poly.pdbx_strand_id
1 'polypeptide(L)'
;MEEFVLALQTGFIDGSITKLKLGGYHGAEVDLKSVEARKVALKAGERMSFVFRYKTRDITKNLIIDEAMSFVRDGLMKEYRSARLETVDFDLQFERQGDKFRLKKTEVAGREAVQGGHDRVKNRPLALGDKVWMQALGISGADGKVLAASQDKFRQINKMVEIFAPLIHELSARTPRIVDMGAGKGYLDFALFDYLNGEGKTAEVIGVEMRPKLVEDGNRLAERSGFQTLRFVPASILDYDASGADAVIALHACDTATDDAIFKGISAGAELIAVAPCCHKQVRRQMEQGSSDNRLDFLLRHGTFMEKQAEMVTDGLRALLLEASGYRTKVFEFVSDAHTPKNNLIVAQKGKAGSREAALKKVAEVKTMFGIERHYLERLLGL
;
A
#
# COMPACT_ATOMS: atom_id res chain seq x y z
N MET A 1 -25.34 34.64 -11.36
CA MET A 1 -24.09 34.30 -10.64
C MET A 1 -24.36 34.04 -9.17
N GLU A 2 -24.98 34.99 -8.45
CA GLU A 2 -25.36 34.77 -7.04
C GLU A 2 -26.24 33.53 -6.85
N GLU A 3 -27.16 33.24 -7.77
CA GLU A 3 -27.94 31.99 -7.74
C GLU A 3 -27.06 30.72 -7.75
N PHE A 4 -25.93 30.73 -8.48
CA PHE A 4 -25.00 29.59 -8.50
C PHE A 4 -24.23 29.47 -7.18
N VAL A 5 -23.81 30.61 -6.61
CA VAL A 5 -23.10 30.65 -5.32
C VAL A 5 -24.02 30.25 -4.16
N LEU A 6 -25.28 30.69 -4.19
CA LEU A 6 -26.31 30.27 -3.24
C LEU A 6 -26.61 28.77 -3.37
N ALA A 7 -26.76 28.25 -4.60
CA ALA A 7 -26.94 26.81 -4.81
C ALA A 7 -25.76 25.99 -4.28
N LEU A 8 -24.52 26.50 -4.40
CA LEU A 8 -23.34 25.89 -3.80
C LEU A 8 -23.41 25.91 -2.26
N GLN A 9 -23.84 27.01 -1.65
CA GLN A 9 -24.00 27.09 -0.20
C GLN A 9 -25.08 26.13 0.32
N THR A 10 -26.28 26.17 -0.28
CA THR A 10 -27.39 25.30 0.07
C THR A 10 -26.98 23.83 -0.10
N GLY A 11 -26.40 23.49 -1.25
CA GLY A 11 -25.94 22.14 -1.55
C GLY A 11 -24.85 21.63 -0.60
N PHE A 12 -24.04 22.55 -0.06
CA PHE A 12 -23.04 22.21 0.94
C PHE A 12 -23.70 21.93 2.29
N ILE A 13 -24.67 22.75 2.71
CA ILE A 13 -25.38 22.61 3.98
C ILE A 13 -26.21 21.32 4.01
N ASP A 14 -26.98 21.06 2.97
CA ASP A 14 -27.86 19.88 2.88
C ASP A 14 -27.11 18.60 2.45
N GLY A 15 -25.85 18.72 2.02
CA GLY A 15 -25.02 17.60 1.59
C GLY A 15 -25.38 17.03 0.22
N SER A 16 -26.16 17.76 -0.59
CA SER A 16 -26.59 17.33 -1.92
C SER A 16 -25.52 17.47 -3.00
N ILE A 17 -24.41 18.18 -2.75
CA ILE A 17 -23.35 18.35 -3.76
C ILE A 17 -22.67 17.01 -4.06
N THR A 18 -22.74 16.61 -5.32
CA THR A 18 -21.98 15.47 -5.84
C THR A 18 -20.64 15.92 -6.44
N LYS A 19 -20.64 17.04 -7.18
CA LYS A 19 -19.43 17.59 -7.81
C LYS A 19 -19.58 19.08 -8.12
N LEU A 20 -18.50 19.84 -7.99
CA LEU A 20 -18.33 21.17 -8.58
C LEU A 20 -17.17 21.11 -9.57
N LYS A 21 -17.33 21.73 -10.74
CA LYS A 21 -16.25 21.91 -11.72
C LYS A 21 -16.26 23.32 -12.28
N LEU A 22 -15.12 23.98 -12.26
CA LEU A 22 -14.84 25.25 -12.92
C LEU A 22 -13.91 24.98 -14.11
N GLY A 23 -14.25 25.51 -15.28
CA GLY A 23 -13.55 25.22 -16.54
C GLY A 23 -13.39 26.44 -17.44
N GLY A 24 -12.49 26.31 -18.42
CA GLY A 24 -12.15 27.41 -19.33
C GLY A 24 -11.43 28.53 -18.60
N TYR A 25 -10.43 28.18 -17.78
CA TYR A 25 -9.63 29.14 -17.03
C TYR A 25 -8.84 30.06 -17.97
N HIS A 26 -8.79 31.35 -17.66
CA HIS A 26 -8.04 32.37 -18.39
C HIS A 26 -7.48 33.48 -17.47
N GLY A 27 -7.22 33.15 -16.21
CA GLY A 27 -6.58 34.05 -15.24
C GLY A 27 -5.06 34.03 -15.31
N ALA A 28 -4.41 34.58 -14.29
CA ALA A 28 -2.96 34.78 -14.24
C ALA A 28 -2.15 33.50 -13.91
N GLU A 29 -2.78 32.44 -13.39
CA GLU A 29 -2.06 31.21 -13.06
C GLU A 29 -1.69 30.41 -14.30
N VAL A 30 -0.39 30.31 -14.57
CA VAL A 30 0.16 29.55 -15.70
C VAL A 30 -0.16 28.06 -15.54
N ASP A 31 -0.53 27.41 -16.65
CA ASP A 31 -0.81 25.97 -16.76
C ASP A 31 -2.03 25.44 -15.99
N LEU A 32 -2.80 26.27 -15.28
CA LEU A 32 -4.05 25.84 -14.65
C LEU A 32 -5.11 25.55 -15.72
N LYS A 33 -5.64 24.33 -15.73
CA LYS A 33 -6.63 23.89 -16.73
C LYS A 33 -8.06 23.96 -16.20
N SER A 34 -8.26 23.49 -14.98
CA SER A 34 -9.58 23.38 -14.37
C SER A 34 -9.47 23.23 -12.86
N VAL A 35 -10.56 23.55 -12.17
CA VAL A 35 -10.69 23.29 -10.75
C VAL A 35 -11.90 22.40 -10.52
N GLU A 36 -11.73 21.32 -9.77
CA GLU A 36 -12.82 20.45 -9.35
C GLU A 36 -12.94 20.48 -7.84
N ALA A 37 -14.16 20.45 -7.30
CA ALA A 37 -14.35 20.43 -5.86
C ALA A 37 -15.48 19.51 -5.44
N ARG A 38 -15.41 19.05 -4.19
CA ARG A 38 -16.43 18.22 -3.54
C ARG A 38 -16.49 18.53 -2.05
N LYS A 39 -17.63 18.24 -1.43
CA LYS A 39 -17.79 18.31 0.03
C LYS A 39 -16.99 17.19 0.69
N VAL A 40 -16.33 17.51 1.80
CA VAL A 40 -15.57 16.55 2.60
C VAL A 40 -15.70 16.82 4.10
N ALA A 41 -15.75 15.76 4.91
CA ALA A 41 -15.70 15.86 6.37
C ALA A 41 -14.27 15.70 6.91
N LEU A 42 -13.71 16.74 7.54
CA LEU A 42 -12.37 16.70 8.16
C LEU A 42 -12.49 16.79 9.69
N LYS A 43 -11.39 16.50 10.41
CA LYS A 43 -11.34 16.66 11.89
C LYS A 43 -11.73 18.07 12.36
N ALA A 44 -11.47 19.09 11.52
CA ALA A 44 -11.78 20.50 11.78
C ALA A 44 -13.17 20.94 11.27
N GLY A 45 -14.05 19.98 10.93
CA GLY A 45 -15.38 20.22 10.39
C GLY A 45 -15.49 19.96 8.89
N GLU A 46 -16.69 20.17 8.34
CA GLU A 46 -16.95 20.03 6.91
C GLU A 46 -16.26 21.14 6.11
N ARG A 47 -15.69 20.78 4.97
CA ARG A 47 -14.96 21.65 4.05
C ARG A 47 -15.28 21.32 2.61
N MET A 48 -15.00 22.24 1.69
CA MET A 48 -14.94 21.97 0.26
C MET A 48 -13.48 21.69 -0.14
N SER A 49 -13.20 20.48 -0.63
CA SER A 49 -11.88 20.11 -1.14
C SER A 49 -11.77 20.49 -2.60
N PHE A 50 -11.03 21.55 -2.92
CA PHE A 50 -10.72 22.01 -4.28
C PHE A 50 -9.42 21.38 -4.78
N VAL A 51 -9.48 20.72 -5.94
CA VAL A 51 -8.34 20.18 -6.68
C VAL A 51 -8.10 21.05 -7.91
N PHE A 52 -7.00 21.80 -7.87
CA PHE A 52 -6.50 22.64 -8.95
C PHE A 52 -5.63 21.77 -9.86
N ARG A 53 -6.11 21.53 -11.09
CA ARG A 53 -5.44 20.64 -12.05
C ARG A 53 -4.57 21.45 -13.00
N TYR A 54 -3.26 21.32 -12.88
CA TYR A 54 -2.30 21.93 -13.80
C TYR A 54 -1.87 20.92 -14.87
N LYS A 55 -1.01 21.34 -15.80
CA LYS A 55 -0.49 20.46 -16.85
C LYS A 55 0.34 19.28 -16.31
N THR A 56 1.08 19.48 -15.22
CA THR A 56 2.06 18.49 -14.69
C THR A 56 1.87 18.15 -13.21
N ARG A 57 0.93 18.81 -12.51
CA ARG A 57 0.69 18.60 -11.08
C ARG A 57 -0.74 18.95 -10.70
N ASP A 58 -1.21 18.39 -9.59
CA ASP A 58 -2.47 18.77 -8.97
C ASP A 58 -2.20 19.34 -7.56
N ILE A 59 -2.89 20.42 -7.21
CA ILE A 59 -2.82 21.02 -5.87
C ILE A 59 -4.19 20.90 -5.21
N THR A 60 -4.24 20.41 -3.97
CA THR A 60 -5.50 20.31 -3.21
C THR A 60 -5.53 21.39 -2.12
N LYS A 61 -6.64 22.13 -2.03
CA LYS A 61 -6.93 23.09 -0.95
C LYS A 61 -8.29 22.78 -0.34
N ASN A 62 -8.37 22.76 0.99
CA ASN A 62 -9.64 22.55 1.70
C ASN A 62 -10.14 23.90 2.22
N LEU A 63 -11.23 24.39 1.66
CA LEU A 63 -11.81 25.69 1.98
C LEU A 63 -13.03 25.53 2.87
N ILE A 64 -13.26 26.49 3.77
CA ILE A 64 -14.56 26.60 4.47
C ILE A 64 -15.62 27.07 3.48
N ILE A 65 -16.91 26.89 3.78
CA ILE A 65 -17.97 27.23 2.82
C ILE A 65 -17.95 28.71 2.41
N ASP A 66 -17.67 29.61 3.34
CA ASP A 66 -17.58 31.06 3.06
C ASP A 66 -16.41 31.39 2.12
N GLU A 67 -15.24 30.78 2.34
CA GLU A 67 -14.08 30.90 1.45
C GLU A 67 -14.37 30.30 0.07
N ALA A 68 -15.03 29.14 0.02
CA ALA A 68 -15.41 28.46 -1.22
C ALA A 68 -16.39 29.32 -2.04
N MET A 69 -17.38 29.93 -1.39
CA MET A 69 -18.32 30.86 -2.01
C MET A 69 -17.60 32.08 -2.57
N SER A 70 -16.68 32.68 -1.82
CA SER A 70 -15.89 33.83 -2.31
C SER A 70 -15.05 33.44 -3.52
N PHE A 71 -14.33 32.31 -3.44
CA PHE A 71 -13.49 31.81 -4.52
C PHE A 71 -14.29 31.56 -5.80
N VAL A 72 -15.45 30.89 -5.71
CA VAL A 72 -16.30 30.62 -6.87
C VAL A 72 -16.88 31.93 -7.43
N ARG A 73 -17.35 32.84 -6.57
CA ARG A 73 -17.88 34.13 -7.01
C ARG A 73 -16.83 34.92 -7.81
N ASP A 74 -15.65 35.11 -7.24
CA ASP A 74 -14.57 35.87 -7.86
C ASP A 74 -14.07 35.20 -9.15
N GLY A 75 -13.94 33.87 -9.12
CA GLY A 75 -13.55 33.07 -10.27
C GLY A 75 -14.54 33.20 -11.44
N LEU A 76 -15.85 33.08 -11.20
CA LEU A 76 -16.85 33.23 -12.27
C LEU A 76 -16.95 34.67 -12.80
N MET A 77 -16.60 35.66 -11.98
CA MET A 77 -16.52 37.07 -12.38
C MET A 77 -15.33 37.40 -13.28
N LYS A 78 -14.24 36.64 -13.26
CA LYS A 78 -13.01 37.09 -13.93
C LYS A 78 -12.20 36.01 -14.63
N GLU A 79 -12.26 34.76 -14.18
CA GLU A 79 -11.21 33.79 -14.50
C GLU A 79 -11.74 32.52 -15.19
N TYR A 80 -13.02 32.16 -15.04
CA TYR A 80 -13.58 30.94 -15.59
C TYR A 80 -14.74 31.23 -16.54
N ARG A 81 -14.72 30.61 -17.73
CA ARG A 81 -15.80 30.71 -18.73
C ARG A 81 -16.98 29.81 -18.44
N SER A 82 -16.80 28.77 -17.63
CA SER A 82 -17.83 27.79 -17.36
C SER A 82 -17.74 27.23 -15.95
N ALA A 83 -18.89 26.87 -15.39
CA ALA A 83 -18.96 26.07 -14.19
C ALA A 83 -20.16 25.12 -14.22
N ARG A 84 -20.00 23.99 -13.55
CA ARG A 84 -21.06 23.01 -13.35
C ARG A 84 -21.09 22.61 -11.89
N LEU A 85 -22.24 22.82 -11.26
CA LEU A 85 -22.57 22.30 -9.94
C LEU A 85 -23.53 21.13 -10.15
N GLU A 86 -23.13 19.95 -9.72
CA GLU A 86 -23.92 18.73 -9.79
C GLU A 86 -24.44 18.42 -8.38
N THR A 87 -25.76 18.34 -8.22
CA THR A 87 -26.40 17.91 -6.97
C THR A 87 -27.17 16.60 -7.17
N VAL A 88 -27.80 16.09 -6.12
CA VAL A 88 -28.65 14.90 -6.18
C VAL A 88 -29.93 15.11 -6.99
N ASP A 89 -30.49 16.32 -6.94
CA ASP A 89 -31.79 16.65 -7.53
C ASP A 89 -31.67 17.47 -8.82
N PHE A 90 -30.56 18.18 -9.02
CA PHE A 90 -30.38 19.03 -10.20
C PHE A 90 -28.92 19.29 -10.56
N ASP A 91 -28.69 19.61 -11.82
CA ASP A 91 -27.45 20.22 -12.30
C ASP A 91 -27.68 21.70 -12.56
N LEU A 92 -26.70 22.51 -12.17
CA LEU A 92 -26.65 23.92 -12.48
C LEU A 92 -25.42 24.20 -13.32
N GLN A 93 -25.63 24.65 -14.55
CA GLN A 93 -24.57 24.98 -15.50
C GLN A 93 -24.52 26.49 -15.71
N PHE A 94 -23.34 27.06 -15.47
CA PHE A 94 -23.00 28.44 -15.73
C PHE A 94 -22.07 28.50 -16.95
N GLU A 95 -22.39 29.37 -17.90
CA GLU A 95 -21.53 29.67 -19.05
C GLU A 95 -21.45 31.17 -19.26
N ARG A 96 -20.26 31.65 -19.61
CA ARG A 96 -19.97 33.05 -19.83
C ARG A 96 -19.30 33.28 -21.18
N GLN A 97 -19.79 34.28 -21.89
CA GLN A 97 -19.23 34.75 -23.15
C GLN A 97 -19.15 36.28 -23.11
N GLY A 98 -17.94 36.81 -22.86
CA GLY A 98 -17.76 38.25 -22.60
C GLY A 98 -18.47 38.66 -21.31
N ASP A 99 -19.29 39.71 -21.36
CA ASP A 99 -20.02 40.21 -20.18
C ASP A 99 -21.38 39.55 -19.96
N LYS A 100 -21.84 38.74 -20.93
CA LYS A 100 -23.09 37.99 -20.80
C LYS A 100 -22.81 36.62 -20.18
N PHE A 101 -23.67 36.22 -19.26
CA PHE A 101 -23.67 34.87 -18.71
C PHE A 101 -25.06 34.24 -18.82
N ARG A 102 -25.07 32.91 -18.88
CA ARG A 102 -26.27 32.09 -18.86
C ARG A 102 -26.15 31.11 -17.70
N LEU A 103 -27.27 30.93 -17.00
CA LEU A 103 -27.45 29.88 -16.02
C LEU A 103 -28.53 28.93 -16.53
N LYS A 104 -28.26 27.63 -16.52
CA LYS A 104 -29.22 26.60 -16.90
C LYS A 104 -29.32 25.60 -15.75
N LYS A 105 -30.52 25.47 -15.18
CA LYS A 105 -30.87 24.40 -14.24
C LYS A 105 -31.45 23.23 -15.01
N THR A 106 -31.10 22.01 -14.64
CA THR A 106 -31.65 20.77 -15.22
C THR A 106 -31.95 19.82 -14.08
N GLU A 107 -33.20 19.42 -13.92
CA GLU A 107 -33.60 18.44 -12.89
C GLU A 107 -33.03 17.06 -13.23
N VAL A 108 -32.61 16.34 -12.20
CA VAL A 108 -32.03 15.00 -12.30
C VAL A 108 -32.69 14.13 -11.24
N ALA A 109 -33.32 13.02 -11.66
CA ALA A 109 -33.90 12.06 -10.73
C ALA A 109 -32.91 10.93 -10.42
N GLY A 110 -32.71 10.63 -9.13
CA GLY A 110 -32.07 9.38 -8.69
C GLY A 110 -30.54 9.40 -8.60
N ARG A 111 -29.88 10.55 -8.43
CA ARG A 111 -28.45 10.55 -8.05
C ARG A 111 -28.31 10.39 -6.54
N GLU A 112 -27.61 9.35 -6.12
CA GLU A 112 -27.20 9.25 -4.72
C GLU A 112 -26.20 10.36 -4.37
N ALA A 113 -26.40 11.02 -3.21
CA ALA A 113 -25.43 11.97 -2.69
C ALA A 113 -24.08 11.25 -2.57
N VAL A 114 -23.03 11.83 -3.16
CA VAL A 114 -21.67 11.37 -2.89
C VAL A 114 -21.46 11.63 -1.41
N GLN A 115 -21.54 10.57 -0.59
CA GLN A 115 -21.29 10.67 0.85
C GLN A 115 -20.01 11.51 1.03
N GLY A 116 -20.13 12.62 1.75
CA GLY A 116 -19.03 13.54 2.08
C GLY A 116 -17.96 12.92 2.99
N GLY A 117 -17.75 11.62 2.89
CA GLY A 117 -16.65 10.92 3.50
C GLY A 117 -15.34 11.37 2.84
N HIS A 118 -14.52 12.06 3.63
CA HIS A 118 -13.12 11.64 3.70
C HIS A 118 -13.05 10.28 4.40
N ASP A 119 -13.63 9.30 3.75
CA ASP A 119 -12.89 8.12 3.44
C ASP A 119 -13.27 7.93 1.96
N ARG A 120 -12.29 7.87 1.03
CA ARG A 120 -12.35 6.73 0.08
C ARG A 120 -12.85 5.62 0.99
N VAL A 121 -14.07 5.07 0.86
CA VAL A 121 -14.51 3.95 1.70
C VAL A 121 -13.27 3.10 1.78
N LYS A 122 -12.58 3.15 2.94
CA LYS A 122 -11.22 2.62 2.98
C LYS A 122 -11.53 1.19 2.65
N ASN A 123 -11.12 0.75 1.47
CA ASN A 123 -11.54 -0.54 0.95
C ASN A 123 -10.74 -1.49 1.82
N ARG A 124 -11.25 -1.70 3.03
CA ARG A 124 -10.67 -2.46 4.10
C ARG A 124 -11.05 -3.85 3.67
N PRO A 125 -10.10 -4.62 3.13
CA PRO A 125 -10.43 -5.94 2.61
C PRO A 125 -11.16 -6.77 3.68
N LEU A 126 -10.80 -6.55 4.94
CA LEU A 126 -11.46 -7.17 6.07
C LEU A 126 -12.74 -6.42 6.48
N ALA A 127 -13.87 -7.08 6.25
CA ALA A 127 -15.15 -6.68 6.83
C ALA A 127 -15.08 -6.66 8.37
N LEU A 128 -15.64 -5.59 8.95
CA LEU A 128 -15.88 -5.50 10.39
C LEU A 128 -16.99 -6.50 10.77
N GLY A 129 -16.82 -7.20 11.89
CA GLY A 129 -17.78 -8.19 12.35
C GLY A 129 -17.29 -9.00 13.55
N ASP A 130 -18.14 -9.90 14.01
CA ASP A 130 -17.86 -10.84 15.10
C ASP A 130 -16.94 -11.97 14.61
N LYS A 131 -15.65 -11.65 14.42
CA LYS A 131 -14.63 -12.61 13.98
C LYS A 131 -13.82 -13.10 15.17
N VAL A 132 -13.90 -14.40 15.43
CA VAL A 132 -13.22 -15.09 16.55
C VAL A 132 -11.72 -14.79 16.58
N TRP A 133 -11.05 -14.87 15.43
CA TRP A 133 -9.62 -14.59 15.31
C TRP A 133 -9.28 -13.13 15.62
N MET A 134 -10.11 -12.17 15.20
CA MET A 134 -9.87 -10.75 15.48
C MET A 134 -9.98 -10.44 16.97
N GLN A 135 -10.94 -11.06 17.66
CA GLN A 135 -11.08 -10.91 19.11
C GLN A 135 -9.90 -11.53 19.86
N ALA A 136 -9.55 -12.78 19.52
CA ALA A 136 -8.47 -13.50 20.18
C ALA A 136 -7.10 -12.81 20.01
N LEU A 137 -6.86 -12.17 18.87
CA LEU A 137 -5.62 -11.41 18.62
C LEU A 137 -5.65 -9.97 19.16
N GLY A 138 -6.72 -9.58 19.84
CA GLY A 138 -6.89 -8.25 20.44
C GLY A 138 -7.08 -7.13 19.41
N ILE A 139 -7.65 -7.45 18.25
CA ILE A 139 -7.97 -6.47 17.19
C ILE A 139 -9.35 -5.87 17.44
N SER A 140 -10.35 -6.70 17.75
CA SER A 140 -11.71 -6.28 18.05
C SER A 140 -12.15 -6.68 19.45
N GLY A 141 -13.15 -5.96 19.97
CA GLY A 141 -13.87 -6.34 21.19
C GLY A 141 -14.96 -7.38 20.91
N ALA A 142 -15.61 -7.83 21.99
CA ALA A 142 -16.77 -8.73 21.91
C ALA A 142 -17.96 -8.12 21.15
N ASP A 143 -17.99 -6.79 21.01
CA ASP A 143 -18.98 -6.06 20.21
C ASP A 143 -18.66 -6.02 18.71
N GLY A 144 -17.60 -6.71 18.28
CA GLY A 144 -17.13 -6.75 16.89
C GLY A 144 -16.45 -5.46 16.41
N LYS A 145 -16.32 -4.44 17.27
CA LYS A 145 -15.67 -3.18 16.91
C LYS A 145 -14.17 -3.26 17.16
N VAL A 146 -13.38 -2.65 16.26
CA VAL A 146 -11.92 -2.58 16.41
C VAL A 146 -11.57 -1.74 17.64
N LEU A 147 -10.76 -2.30 18.52
CA LEU A 147 -10.32 -1.63 19.75
C LEU A 147 -9.57 -0.35 19.41
N ALA A 148 -9.75 0.71 20.21
CA ALA A 148 -9.09 2.00 20.00
C ALA A 148 -7.55 1.86 19.89
N ALA A 149 -6.96 1.04 20.76
CA ALA A 149 -5.52 0.75 20.77
C ALA A 149 -5.03 -0.08 19.56
N SER A 150 -5.94 -0.72 18.83
CA SER A 150 -5.62 -1.62 17.71
C SER A 150 -5.92 -1.02 16.34
N GLN A 151 -6.31 0.26 16.27
CA GLN A 151 -6.65 0.93 15.01
C GLN A 151 -5.48 0.98 14.03
N ASP A 152 -4.26 1.28 14.50
CA ASP A 152 -3.07 1.34 13.63
C ASP A 152 -2.71 -0.05 13.10
N LYS A 153 -2.71 -1.05 13.99
CA LYS A 153 -2.48 -2.46 13.63
C LYS A 153 -3.53 -2.96 12.65
N PHE A 154 -4.80 -2.65 12.86
CA PHE A 154 -5.86 -3.05 11.94
C PHE A 154 -5.68 -2.42 10.56
N ARG A 155 -5.25 -1.15 10.49
CA ARG A 155 -4.91 -0.50 9.22
C ARG A 155 -3.74 -1.18 8.52
N GLN A 156 -2.68 -1.54 9.26
CA GLN A 156 -1.55 -2.29 8.72
C GLN A 156 -1.98 -3.65 8.15
N ILE A 157 -2.77 -4.43 8.89
CA ILE A 157 -3.28 -5.72 8.45
C ILE A 157 -4.11 -5.58 7.16
N ASN A 158 -5.03 -4.61 7.10
CA ASN A 158 -5.81 -4.37 5.90
C ASN A 158 -4.92 -4.00 4.70
N LYS A 159 -3.88 -3.19 4.92
CA LYS A 159 -2.96 -2.81 3.84
C LYS A 159 -2.16 -4.02 3.34
N MET A 160 -1.75 -4.92 4.24
CA MET A 160 -1.10 -6.16 3.84
C MET A 160 -2.05 -7.01 2.97
N VAL A 161 -3.30 -7.21 3.39
CA VAL A 161 -4.28 -7.96 2.56
C VAL A 161 -4.50 -7.30 1.20
N GLU A 162 -4.61 -5.96 1.15
CA GLU A 162 -4.76 -5.19 -0.10
C GLU A 162 -3.61 -5.45 -1.08
N ILE A 163 -2.41 -5.72 -0.58
CA ILE A 163 -1.21 -5.98 -1.39
C ILE A 163 -1.10 -7.46 -1.76
N PHE A 164 -1.27 -8.36 -0.80
CA PHE A 164 -1.04 -9.80 -1.01
C PHE A 164 -2.18 -10.47 -1.76
N ALA A 165 -3.44 -10.11 -1.50
CA ALA A 165 -4.55 -10.83 -2.10
C ALA A 165 -4.55 -10.78 -3.64
N PRO A 166 -4.32 -9.62 -4.30
CA PRO A 166 -4.17 -9.58 -5.76
C PRO A 166 -3.02 -10.46 -6.28
N LEU A 167 -1.88 -10.49 -5.58
CA LEU A 167 -0.72 -11.31 -5.96
C LEU A 167 -1.04 -12.82 -5.83
N ILE A 168 -1.78 -13.21 -4.80
CA ILE A 168 -2.26 -14.59 -4.60
C ILE A 168 -3.33 -14.95 -5.65
N HIS A 169 -4.12 -13.97 -6.10
CA HIS A 169 -5.09 -14.17 -7.17
C HIS A 169 -4.45 -14.51 -8.52
N GLU A 170 -3.28 -13.95 -8.79
CA GLU A 170 -2.50 -14.20 -10.01
C GLU A 170 -1.80 -15.57 -10.07
N LEU A 171 -1.74 -16.30 -8.95
CA LEU A 171 -1.14 -17.64 -8.92
C LEU A 171 -1.91 -18.62 -9.80
N SER A 172 -1.18 -19.52 -10.47
CA SER A 172 -1.77 -20.51 -11.38
C SER A 172 -2.55 -21.60 -10.64
N ALA A 173 -2.14 -21.91 -9.40
CA ALA A 173 -2.77 -22.93 -8.57
C ALA A 173 -4.20 -22.53 -8.19
N ARG A 174 -5.15 -23.45 -8.42
CA ARG A 174 -6.56 -23.28 -8.00
C ARG A 174 -6.71 -23.18 -6.49
N THR A 175 -5.87 -23.92 -5.76
CA THR A 175 -5.81 -23.92 -4.29
C THR A 175 -4.36 -23.71 -3.89
N PRO A 176 -3.88 -22.46 -3.90
CA PRO A 176 -2.46 -22.19 -3.68
C PRO A 176 -2.05 -22.54 -2.25
N ARG A 177 -0.87 -23.14 -2.13
CA ARG A 177 -0.15 -23.32 -0.87
C ARG A 177 0.71 -22.11 -0.59
N ILE A 178 0.34 -21.37 0.45
CA ILE A 178 0.99 -20.15 0.91
C ILE A 178 1.74 -20.48 2.20
N VAL A 179 3.05 -20.24 2.21
CA VAL A 179 3.90 -20.45 3.40
C VAL A 179 4.38 -19.09 3.93
N ASP A 180 3.96 -18.72 5.13
CA ASP A 180 4.47 -17.53 5.84
C ASP A 180 5.62 -17.92 6.76
N MET A 181 6.83 -17.44 6.44
CA MET A 181 8.07 -17.74 7.12
C MET A 181 8.32 -16.71 8.23
N GLY A 182 8.11 -17.12 9.48
CA GLY A 182 8.18 -16.23 10.64
C GLY A 182 6.83 -15.61 10.99
N ALA A 183 5.77 -16.42 10.96
CA ALA A 183 4.36 -15.99 11.08
C ALA A 183 4.00 -15.31 12.42
N GLY A 184 4.79 -15.51 13.49
CA GLY A 184 4.55 -14.86 14.77
C GLY A 184 3.20 -15.26 15.38
N LYS A 185 2.33 -14.27 15.57
CA LYS A 185 0.95 -14.48 16.08
C LYS A 185 -0.06 -14.80 14.98
N GLY A 186 0.36 -14.85 13.73
CA GLY A 186 -0.50 -15.20 12.60
C GLY A 186 -1.36 -14.05 12.05
N TYR A 187 -1.08 -12.79 12.39
CA TYR A 187 -1.95 -11.66 12.01
C TYR A 187 -2.23 -11.59 10.50
N LEU A 188 -1.19 -11.80 9.68
CA LEU A 188 -1.36 -11.85 8.24
C LEU A 188 -2.07 -13.14 7.81
N ASP A 189 -1.66 -14.29 8.34
CA ASP A 189 -2.22 -15.59 7.96
C ASP A 189 -3.75 -15.63 8.15
N PHE A 190 -4.22 -15.23 9.34
CA PHE A 190 -5.65 -15.17 9.64
C PHE A 190 -6.38 -14.19 8.74
N ALA A 191 -5.81 -13.00 8.54
CA ALA A 191 -6.41 -11.95 7.72
C ALA A 191 -6.50 -12.35 6.24
N LEU A 192 -5.42 -12.90 5.69
CA LEU A 192 -5.35 -13.33 4.30
C LEU A 192 -6.26 -14.53 4.07
N PHE A 193 -6.26 -15.50 4.98
CA PHE A 193 -7.15 -16.67 4.90
C PHE A 193 -8.63 -16.26 4.91
N ASP A 194 -9.02 -15.44 5.89
CA ASP A 194 -10.38 -14.92 6.05
C ASP A 194 -10.85 -14.13 4.82
N TYR A 195 -9.97 -13.30 4.27
CA TYR A 195 -10.25 -12.52 3.05
C TYR A 195 -10.46 -13.43 1.83
N LEU A 196 -9.51 -14.32 1.55
CA LEU A 196 -9.57 -15.23 0.39
C LEU A 196 -10.79 -16.15 0.46
N ASN A 197 -11.08 -16.69 1.66
CA ASN A 197 -12.25 -17.53 1.88
C ASN A 197 -13.56 -16.74 1.68
N GLY A 198 -13.61 -15.49 2.13
CA GLY A 198 -14.75 -14.59 1.89
C GLY A 198 -14.98 -14.27 0.41
N GLU A 199 -13.93 -14.29 -0.41
CA GLU A 199 -14.00 -14.17 -1.87
C GLU A 199 -14.26 -15.52 -2.58
N GLY A 200 -14.41 -16.61 -1.84
CA GLY A 200 -14.60 -17.95 -2.40
C GLY A 200 -13.34 -18.57 -3.01
N LYS A 201 -12.15 -18.00 -2.75
CA LYS A 201 -10.86 -18.57 -3.14
C LYS A 201 -10.31 -19.45 -2.02
N THR A 202 -10.30 -20.76 -2.24
CA THR A 202 -9.69 -21.70 -1.31
C THR A 202 -8.17 -21.60 -1.38
N ALA A 203 -7.49 -21.55 -0.24
CA ALA A 203 -6.03 -21.61 -0.13
C ALA A 203 -5.62 -22.47 1.07
N GLU A 204 -4.41 -23.03 1.00
CA GLU A 204 -3.74 -23.63 2.14
C GLU A 204 -2.74 -22.60 2.68
N VAL A 205 -2.87 -22.22 3.95
CA VAL A 205 -1.96 -21.25 4.59
C VAL A 205 -1.20 -21.94 5.71
N ILE A 206 0.12 -21.87 5.66
CA ILE A 206 1.02 -22.51 6.61
C ILE A 206 1.93 -21.46 7.22
N GLY A 207 1.72 -21.15 8.49
CA GLY A 207 2.60 -20.26 9.26
C GLY A 207 3.75 -21.04 9.91
N VAL A 208 4.99 -20.74 9.53
CA VAL A 208 6.19 -21.31 10.14
C VAL A 208 6.65 -20.40 11.28
N GLU A 209 6.72 -20.93 12.51
CA GLU A 209 7.12 -20.18 13.70
C GLU A 209 7.92 -21.06 14.65
N MET A 210 9.03 -20.54 15.18
CA MET A 210 9.93 -21.33 16.03
C MET A 210 9.40 -21.55 17.45
N ARG A 211 8.59 -20.62 17.98
CA ARG A 211 8.13 -20.66 19.37
C ARG A 211 6.94 -21.62 19.50
N PRO A 212 7.08 -22.77 20.20
CA PRO A 212 6.03 -23.78 20.28
C PRO A 212 4.70 -23.24 20.85
N LYS A 213 4.78 -22.30 21.80
CA LYS A 213 3.58 -21.68 22.39
C LYS A 213 2.75 -20.89 21.36
N LEU A 214 3.42 -20.17 20.46
CA LEU A 214 2.71 -19.41 19.42
C LEU A 214 2.11 -20.34 18.36
N VAL A 215 2.80 -21.43 18.04
CA VAL A 215 2.28 -22.47 17.14
C VAL A 215 1.02 -23.11 17.73
N GLU A 216 1.06 -23.49 19.02
CA GLU A 216 -0.09 -24.06 19.72
C GLU A 216 -1.26 -23.06 19.78
N ASP A 217 -0.99 -21.79 20.09
CA ASP A 217 -2.00 -20.73 20.13
C ASP A 217 -2.61 -20.45 18.76
N GLY A 218 -1.78 -20.40 17.71
CA GLY A 218 -2.23 -20.21 16.33
C GLY A 218 -3.11 -21.36 15.85
N ASN A 219 -2.70 -22.61 16.09
CA ASN A 219 -3.50 -23.78 15.69
C ASN A 219 -4.83 -23.86 16.45
N ARG A 220 -4.84 -23.63 17.78
CA ARG A 220 -6.09 -23.54 18.55
C ARG A 220 -7.00 -22.44 18.03
N LEU A 221 -6.44 -21.31 17.62
CA LEU A 221 -7.23 -20.21 17.10
C LEU A 221 -7.78 -20.48 15.69
N ALA A 222 -7.01 -21.15 14.83
CA ALA A 222 -7.47 -21.60 13.52
C ALA A 222 -8.67 -22.56 13.64
N GLU A 223 -8.57 -23.53 14.54
CA GLU A 223 -9.67 -24.46 14.85
C GLU A 223 -10.92 -23.73 15.35
N ARG A 224 -10.77 -22.85 16.36
CA ARG A 224 -11.89 -22.07 16.92
C ARG A 224 -12.53 -21.10 15.90
N SER A 225 -11.77 -20.70 14.88
CA SER A 225 -12.25 -19.81 13.81
C SER A 225 -12.83 -20.58 12.62
N GLY A 226 -12.80 -21.93 12.65
CA GLY A 226 -13.27 -22.77 11.55
C GLY A 226 -12.34 -22.76 10.32
N PHE A 227 -11.08 -22.36 10.47
CA PHE A 227 -10.14 -22.20 9.35
C PHE A 227 -9.39 -23.51 9.11
N GLN A 228 -10.05 -24.46 8.43
CA GLN A 228 -9.58 -25.84 8.30
C GLN A 228 -8.22 -26.01 7.60
N THR A 229 -7.92 -25.15 6.63
CA THR A 229 -6.67 -25.20 5.83
C THR A 229 -5.66 -24.14 6.25
N LEU A 230 -5.84 -23.53 7.42
CA LEU A 230 -4.84 -22.70 8.09
C LEU A 230 -4.19 -23.50 9.22
N ARG A 231 -2.86 -23.61 9.22
CA ARG A 231 -2.12 -24.22 10.32
C ARG A 231 -0.77 -23.56 10.57
N PHE A 232 -0.21 -23.80 11.74
CA PHE A 232 1.11 -23.35 12.16
C PHE A 232 2.02 -24.55 12.46
N VAL A 233 3.30 -24.46 12.10
CA VAL A 233 4.29 -25.53 12.23
C VAL A 233 5.52 -25.05 13.00
N PRO A 234 6.02 -25.83 13.99
CA PRO A 234 7.20 -25.46 14.77
C PRO A 234 8.49 -25.75 14.01
N ALA A 235 9.04 -24.77 13.32
CA ALA A 235 10.31 -24.90 12.60
C ALA A 235 11.02 -23.54 12.46
N SER A 236 12.34 -23.59 12.21
CA SER A 236 13.06 -22.43 11.69
C SER A 236 12.78 -22.27 10.19
N ILE A 237 13.01 -21.08 9.64
CA ILE A 237 12.85 -20.82 8.19
C ILE A 237 13.74 -21.77 7.38
N LEU A 238 15.00 -21.95 7.82
CA LEU A 238 15.98 -22.76 7.11
C LEU A 238 15.69 -24.27 7.21
N ASP A 239 15.08 -24.73 8.29
CA ASP A 239 14.80 -26.16 8.50
C ASP A 239 13.47 -26.62 7.90
N TYR A 240 12.53 -25.70 7.64
CA TYR A 240 11.25 -26.05 7.07
C TYR A 240 11.36 -26.46 5.59
N ASP A 241 10.72 -27.57 5.20
CA ASP A 241 10.60 -27.97 3.80
C ASP A 241 9.44 -27.22 3.13
N ALA A 242 9.79 -26.25 2.28
CA ALA A 242 8.83 -25.45 1.54
C ALA A 242 8.41 -26.08 0.20
N SER A 243 8.81 -27.33 -0.08
CA SER A 243 8.50 -28.02 -1.33
C SER A 243 7.00 -28.00 -1.64
N GLY A 244 6.65 -27.59 -2.87
CA GLY A 244 5.27 -27.43 -3.32
C GLY A 244 4.57 -26.16 -2.83
N ALA A 245 5.28 -25.20 -2.24
CA ALA A 245 4.73 -23.87 -1.98
C ALA A 245 4.55 -23.10 -3.29
N ASP A 246 3.34 -22.58 -3.53
CA ASP A 246 3.04 -21.67 -4.64
C ASP A 246 3.45 -20.23 -4.30
N ALA A 247 3.37 -19.88 -3.02
CA ALA A 247 3.80 -18.58 -2.49
C ALA A 247 4.61 -18.74 -1.19
N VAL A 248 5.68 -17.96 -1.07
CA VAL A 248 6.45 -17.79 0.17
C VAL A 248 6.40 -16.32 0.59
N ILE A 249 5.96 -16.07 1.83
CA ILE A 249 5.88 -14.73 2.43
C ILE A 249 6.82 -14.67 3.63
N ALA A 250 7.46 -13.52 3.89
CA ALA A 250 8.22 -13.31 5.13
C ALA A 250 8.30 -11.81 5.48
N LEU A 251 7.53 -11.35 6.48
CA LEU A 251 7.41 -9.90 6.75
C LEU A 251 8.30 -9.35 7.87
N HIS A 252 8.80 -10.22 8.74
CA HIS A 252 9.64 -9.82 9.88
C HIS A 252 10.82 -10.76 10.08
N ALA A 253 11.22 -11.46 9.03
CA ALA A 253 12.44 -12.27 9.05
C ALA A 253 13.66 -11.34 9.01
N CYS A 254 14.30 -11.06 10.14
CA CYS A 254 15.35 -10.05 10.20
C CYS A 254 16.73 -10.54 9.75
N ASP A 255 17.52 -9.63 9.17
CA ASP A 255 18.88 -9.85 8.69
C ASP A 255 18.91 -11.01 7.68
N THR A 256 19.70 -12.06 7.94
CA THR A 256 19.84 -13.21 7.03
C THR A 256 18.61 -14.11 6.99
N ALA A 257 17.67 -13.98 7.92
CA ALA A 257 16.44 -14.77 7.90
C ALA A 257 15.54 -14.42 6.68
N THR A 258 15.60 -13.17 6.19
CA THR A 258 14.97 -12.81 4.90
C THR A 258 15.58 -13.62 3.77
N ASP A 259 16.91 -13.78 3.78
CA ASP A 259 17.63 -14.51 2.73
C ASP A 259 17.34 -16.01 2.79
N ASP A 260 17.20 -16.59 3.98
CA ASP A 260 16.73 -17.98 4.16
C ASP A 260 15.33 -18.16 3.55
N ALA A 261 14.41 -17.21 3.77
CA ALA A 261 13.06 -17.25 3.20
C ALA A 261 13.05 -17.12 1.66
N ILE A 262 13.87 -16.21 1.12
CA ILE A 262 14.07 -16.08 -0.33
C ILE A 262 14.60 -17.39 -0.91
N PHE A 263 15.63 -17.97 -0.29
CA PHE A 263 16.21 -19.24 -0.73
C PHE A 263 15.18 -20.38 -0.71
N LYS A 264 14.35 -20.47 0.34
CA LYS A 264 13.26 -21.45 0.40
C LYS A 264 12.23 -21.26 -0.69
N GLY A 265 11.84 -20.02 -0.99
CA GLY A 265 10.94 -19.71 -2.10
C GLY A 265 11.51 -20.13 -3.47
N ILE A 266 12.79 -19.82 -3.72
CA ILE A 266 13.49 -20.23 -4.95
C ILE A 266 13.58 -21.76 -5.04
N SER A 267 13.98 -22.42 -3.95
CA SER A 267 14.16 -23.87 -3.90
C SER A 267 12.83 -24.63 -4.08
N ALA A 268 11.75 -24.09 -3.52
CA ALA A 268 10.40 -24.61 -3.74
C ALA A 268 9.90 -24.39 -5.18
N GLY A 269 10.55 -23.50 -5.93
CA GLY A 269 10.07 -23.07 -7.24
C GLY A 269 8.79 -22.25 -7.17
N ALA A 270 8.53 -21.57 -6.03
CA ALA A 270 7.32 -20.80 -5.79
C ALA A 270 7.09 -19.76 -6.91
N GLU A 271 5.82 -19.56 -7.28
CA GLU A 271 5.42 -18.56 -8.27
C GLU A 271 5.52 -17.14 -7.70
N LEU A 272 5.33 -16.99 -6.39
CA LEU A 272 5.42 -15.74 -5.66
C LEU A 272 6.38 -15.86 -4.47
N ILE A 273 7.30 -14.91 -4.36
CA ILE A 273 8.12 -14.69 -3.16
C ILE A 273 7.92 -13.23 -2.76
N ALA A 274 7.48 -12.98 -1.52
CA ALA A 274 7.25 -11.63 -1.06
C ALA A 274 7.77 -11.42 0.37
N VAL A 275 8.78 -10.57 0.50
CA VAL A 275 9.50 -10.39 1.77
C VAL A 275 9.59 -8.92 2.14
N ALA A 276 9.39 -8.61 3.42
CA ALA A 276 9.59 -7.27 3.99
C ALA A 276 10.82 -7.29 4.91
N PRO A 277 11.97 -6.82 4.43
CA PRO A 277 13.21 -6.84 5.20
C PRO A 277 13.20 -5.87 6.38
N CYS A 278 13.63 -6.31 7.57
CA CYS A 278 13.69 -5.46 8.78
C CYS A 278 15.09 -5.10 9.27
N CYS A 279 16.16 -5.81 8.87
CA CYS A 279 17.53 -5.59 9.36
C CYS A 279 18.56 -5.97 8.29
N HIS A 280 19.73 -5.31 8.31
CA HIS A 280 20.79 -5.46 7.30
C HIS A 280 22.19 -5.37 7.92
N LYS A 281 22.48 -6.21 8.93
CA LYS A 281 23.77 -6.16 9.64
C LYS A 281 24.88 -6.79 8.83
N GLN A 282 24.57 -7.80 8.00
CA GLN A 282 25.57 -8.52 7.21
C GLN A 282 26.28 -7.63 6.19
N VAL A 283 25.53 -6.90 5.37
CA VAL A 283 26.06 -5.98 4.35
C VAL A 283 26.66 -4.74 5.00
N ARG A 284 25.99 -4.17 6.02
CA ARG A 284 26.50 -2.99 6.73
C ARG A 284 27.91 -3.20 7.29
N ARG A 285 28.15 -4.33 7.97
CA ARG A 285 29.48 -4.64 8.53
C ARG A 285 30.55 -4.71 7.46
N GLN A 286 30.23 -5.29 6.30
CA GLN A 286 31.16 -5.35 5.18
C GLN A 286 31.40 -3.99 4.55
N MET A 287 30.37 -3.14 4.41
CA MET A 287 30.54 -1.77 3.93
C MET A 287 31.39 -0.92 4.90
N GLU A 288 31.28 -1.13 6.21
CA GLU A 288 32.07 -0.42 7.24
C GLU A 288 33.53 -0.89 7.28
N GLN A 289 33.80 -2.18 7.02
CA GLN A 289 35.14 -2.78 7.09
C GLN A 289 35.87 -2.81 5.75
N GLY A 290 35.12 -2.83 4.66
CA GLY A 290 35.61 -2.93 3.30
C GLY A 290 36.06 -1.59 2.74
N SER A 291 36.55 -1.63 1.50
CA SER A 291 36.94 -0.43 0.75
C SER A 291 35.88 -0.16 -0.32
N SER A 292 34.91 0.69 0.02
CA SER A 292 33.96 1.24 -0.96
C SER A 292 34.64 2.18 -1.93
N ASP A 293 33.99 2.44 -3.07
CA ASP A 293 34.40 3.44 -4.04
C ASP A 293 34.49 4.83 -3.38
N ASN A 294 35.64 5.50 -3.51
CA ASN A 294 35.91 6.80 -2.88
C ASN A 294 34.93 7.91 -3.31
N ARG A 295 34.25 7.75 -4.45
CA ARG A 295 33.21 8.68 -4.91
C ARG A 295 31.98 8.66 -4.00
N LEU A 296 31.82 7.64 -3.16
CA LEU A 296 30.71 7.50 -2.20
C LEU A 296 31.05 8.07 -0.81
N ASP A 297 32.30 8.47 -0.55
CA ASP A 297 32.77 8.91 0.77
C ASP A 297 31.93 10.05 1.35
N PHE A 298 31.46 10.98 0.51
CA PHE A 298 30.63 12.10 0.94
C PHE A 298 29.29 11.65 1.57
N LEU A 299 28.78 10.47 1.20
CA LEU A 299 27.61 9.83 1.82
C LEU A 299 28.04 8.92 2.97
N LEU A 300 28.95 7.98 2.69
CA LEU A 300 29.24 6.85 3.58
C LEU A 300 29.99 7.26 4.86
N ARG A 301 30.67 8.41 4.88
CA ARG A 301 31.29 8.95 6.10
C ARG A 301 30.28 9.32 7.20
N HIS A 302 29.01 9.50 6.83
CA HIS A 302 27.94 9.84 7.76
C HIS A 302 27.20 8.57 8.18
N GLY A 303 27.31 8.17 9.46
CA GLY A 303 26.74 6.91 9.95
C GLY A 303 25.25 6.69 9.62
N THR A 304 24.43 7.74 9.68
CA THR A 304 23.01 7.66 9.29
C THR A 304 22.79 7.34 7.82
N PHE A 305 23.64 7.86 6.93
CA PHE A 305 23.57 7.56 5.49
C PHE A 305 24.18 6.21 5.17
N MET A 306 25.28 5.83 5.85
CA MET A 306 25.84 4.49 5.77
C MET A 306 24.79 3.43 6.11
N GLU A 307 24.06 3.61 7.21
CA GLU A 307 23.01 2.70 7.62
C GLU A 307 21.95 2.56 6.53
N LYS A 308 21.32 3.65 6.10
CA LYS A 308 20.29 3.65 5.04
C LYS A 308 20.81 3.06 3.72
N GLN A 309 22.03 3.39 3.33
CA GLN A 309 22.63 2.87 2.11
C GLN A 309 22.85 1.36 2.20
N ALA A 310 23.29 0.85 3.34
CA ALA A 310 23.42 -0.60 3.54
C ALA A 310 22.07 -1.33 3.41
N GLU A 311 20.97 -0.72 3.86
CA GLU A 311 19.63 -1.29 3.67
C GLU A 311 19.25 -1.36 2.20
N MET A 312 19.39 -0.24 1.49
CA MET A 312 19.09 -0.14 0.06
C MET A 312 19.95 -1.08 -0.78
N VAL A 313 21.25 -1.20 -0.46
CA VAL A 313 22.18 -2.10 -1.16
C VAL A 313 21.82 -3.56 -0.89
N THR A 314 21.47 -3.91 0.35
CA THR A 314 21.04 -5.28 0.68
C THR A 314 19.79 -5.67 -0.12
N ASP A 315 18.77 -4.81 -0.13
CA ASP A 315 17.52 -5.09 -0.83
C ASP A 315 17.70 -5.11 -2.35
N GLY A 316 18.55 -4.24 -2.88
CA GLY A 316 18.96 -4.25 -4.28
C GLY A 316 19.69 -5.53 -4.68
N LEU A 317 20.62 -6.01 -3.84
CA LEU A 317 21.30 -7.29 -4.05
C LEU A 317 20.33 -8.47 -4.01
N ARG A 318 19.40 -8.50 -3.05
CA ARG A 318 18.33 -9.52 -2.99
C ARG A 318 17.49 -9.54 -4.27
N ALA A 319 17.07 -8.36 -4.74
CA ALA A 319 16.31 -8.25 -5.99
C ALA A 319 17.11 -8.78 -7.19
N LEU A 320 18.38 -8.40 -7.34
CA LEU A 320 19.24 -8.90 -8.41
C LEU A 320 19.46 -10.43 -8.34
N LEU A 321 19.57 -10.99 -7.14
CA LEU A 321 19.73 -12.45 -6.96
C LEU A 321 18.44 -13.21 -7.27
N LEU A 322 17.28 -12.64 -6.96
CA LEU A 322 15.98 -13.14 -7.40
C LEU A 322 15.84 -13.07 -8.94
N GLU A 323 16.27 -11.98 -9.57
CA GLU A 323 16.31 -11.85 -11.04
C GLU A 323 17.24 -12.90 -11.68
N ALA A 324 18.43 -13.09 -11.11
CA ALA A 324 19.36 -14.15 -11.53
C ALA A 324 18.77 -15.56 -11.36
N SER A 325 17.79 -15.71 -10.45
CA SER A 325 17.07 -16.95 -10.19
C SER A 325 15.78 -17.11 -11.02
N GLY A 326 15.53 -16.23 -11.98
CA GLY A 326 14.40 -16.35 -12.92
C GLY A 326 13.12 -15.66 -12.47
N TYR A 327 13.19 -14.71 -11.54
CA TYR A 327 12.05 -13.93 -11.06
C TYR A 327 12.05 -12.51 -11.63
N ARG A 328 10.87 -11.98 -11.92
CA ARG A 328 10.66 -10.54 -12.09
C ARG A 328 10.47 -9.92 -10.71
N THR A 329 11.31 -8.94 -10.35
CA THR A 329 11.25 -8.30 -9.04
C THR A 329 10.69 -6.88 -9.08
N LYS A 330 10.02 -6.49 -8.00
CA LYS A 330 9.59 -5.12 -7.69
C LYS A 330 9.92 -4.82 -6.23
N VAL A 331 10.45 -3.64 -5.96
CA VAL A 331 10.68 -3.12 -4.60
C VAL A 331 9.86 -1.84 -4.43
N PHE A 332 9.00 -1.80 -3.42
CA PHE A 332 8.16 -0.63 -3.17
C PHE A 332 7.80 -0.49 -1.69
N GLU A 333 7.36 0.70 -1.29
CA GLU A 333 6.92 0.99 0.07
C GLU A 333 5.51 0.43 0.31
N PHE A 334 5.30 -0.38 1.35
CA PHE A 334 4.05 -1.11 1.57
C PHE A 334 3.16 -0.56 2.70
N VAL A 335 3.71 0.21 3.66
CA VAL A 335 2.94 0.91 4.72
C VAL A 335 3.55 2.30 4.94
N SER A 336 2.72 3.34 5.05
CA SER A 336 3.19 4.71 5.23
C SER A 336 3.92 4.92 6.57
N ASP A 337 5.03 5.67 6.50
CA ASP A 337 6.02 6.12 7.51
C ASP A 337 5.55 6.68 8.88
N ALA A 338 4.34 6.40 9.36
CA ALA A 338 3.88 6.98 10.63
C ALA A 338 4.69 6.46 11.84
N HIS A 339 5.12 5.19 11.88
CA HIS A 339 5.76 4.58 13.06
C HIS A 339 6.80 3.46 12.81
N THR A 340 7.22 3.19 11.57
CA THR A 340 8.29 2.22 11.27
C THR A 340 9.29 2.83 10.28
N PRO A 341 10.59 2.92 10.60
CA PRO A 341 11.60 3.49 9.71
C PRO A 341 11.92 2.61 8.48
N LYS A 342 11.33 1.40 8.38
CA LYS A 342 11.56 0.43 7.31
C LYS A 342 10.25 -0.12 6.80
N ASN A 343 9.94 0.18 5.54
CA ASN A 343 8.65 -0.14 4.93
C ASN A 343 8.79 -0.69 3.50
N ASN A 344 9.95 -1.22 3.11
CA ASN A 344 10.13 -1.84 1.79
C ASN A 344 9.55 -3.26 1.75
N LEU A 345 8.85 -3.57 0.67
CA LEU A 345 8.45 -4.93 0.30
C LEU A 345 9.12 -5.28 -1.02
N ILE A 346 9.83 -6.42 -1.03
CA ILE A 346 10.36 -7.03 -2.24
C ILE A 346 9.35 -8.09 -2.68
N VAL A 347 8.78 -7.92 -3.87
CA VAL A 347 7.88 -8.89 -4.51
C VAL A 347 8.57 -9.45 -5.74
N ALA A 348 8.68 -10.77 -5.80
CA ALA A 348 9.27 -11.51 -6.89
C ALA A 348 8.27 -12.51 -7.46
N GLN A 349 7.95 -12.37 -8.75
CA GLN A 349 7.03 -13.26 -9.46
C GLN A 349 7.84 -14.09 -10.46
N LYS A 350 7.61 -15.40 -10.48
CA LYS A 350 8.38 -16.31 -11.34
C LYS A 350 8.11 -16.04 -12.81
N GLY A 351 9.16 -16.06 -13.62
CA GLY A 351 9.09 -15.83 -15.07
C GLY A 351 9.26 -14.36 -15.49
N LYS A 352 9.46 -14.15 -16.79
CA LYS A 352 9.75 -12.83 -17.40
C LYS A 352 10.97 -12.10 -16.77
N ALA A 353 11.92 -12.85 -16.22
CA ALA A 353 13.17 -12.30 -15.73
C ALA A 353 14.10 -11.89 -16.88
N GLY A 354 14.98 -10.93 -16.59
CA GLY A 354 16.05 -10.52 -17.50
C GLY A 354 17.15 -11.58 -17.63
N SER A 355 18.27 -11.21 -18.25
CA SER A 355 19.43 -12.10 -18.37
C SER A 355 20.02 -12.40 -17.00
N ARG A 356 20.13 -13.69 -16.65
CA ARG A 356 20.82 -14.16 -15.44
C ARG A 356 22.25 -13.65 -15.36
N GLU A 357 22.98 -13.70 -16.48
CA GLU A 357 24.36 -13.22 -16.55
C GLU A 357 24.46 -11.73 -16.28
N ALA A 358 23.53 -10.93 -16.84
CA ALA A 358 23.49 -9.49 -16.60
C ALA A 358 23.20 -9.16 -15.13
N ALA A 359 22.27 -9.89 -14.50
CA ALA A 359 21.95 -9.73 -13.09
C ALA A 359 23.17 -10.07 -12.20
N LEU A 360 23.84 -11.21 -12.43
CA LEU A 360 25.03 -11.61 -11.67
C LEU A 360 26.22 -10.67 -11.89
N LYS A 361 26.42 -10.18 -13.11
CA LYS A 361 27.40 -9.14 -13.39
C LYS A 361 27.09 -7.89 -12.56
N LYS A 362 25.83 -7.49 -12.48
CA LYS A 362 25.42 -6.33 -11.68
C LYS A 362 25.63 -6.54 -10.19
N VAL A 363 25.37 -7.75 -9.68
CA VAL A 363 25.70 -8.14 -8.30
C VAL A 363 27.19 -7.93 -8.04
N ALA A 364 28.07 -8.43 -8.92
CA ALA A 364 29.51 -8.26 -8.77
C ALA A 364 29.95 -6.79 -8.80
N GLU A 365 29.40 -5.99 -9.72
CA GLU A 365 29.68 -4.55 -9.81
C GLU A 365 29.27 -3.80 -8.53
N VAL A 366 28.07 -4.07 -8.01
CA VAL A 366 27.55 -3.44 -6.78
C VAL A 366 28.42 -3.85 -5.59
N LYS A 367 28.77 -5.13 -5.48
CA LYS A 367 29.64 -5.62 -4.40
C LYS A 367 31.00 -4.90 -4.40
N THR A 368 31.65 -4.81 -5.56
CA THR A 368 32.90 -4.06 -5.70
C THR A 368 32.73 -2.58 -5.35
N MET A 369 31.66 -1.94 -5.82
CA MET A 369 31.40 -0.52 -5.56
C MET A 369 31.23 -0.20 -4.07
N PHE A 370 30.60 -1.09 -3.31
CA PHE A 370 30.31 -0.89 -1.88
C PHE A 370 31.30 -1.61 -0.95
N GLY A 371 32.36 -2.23 -1.47
CA GLY A 371 33.34 -2.95 -0.66
C GLY A 371 32.78 -4.21 0.01
N ILE A 372 31.79 -4.86 -0.60
CA ILE A 372 31.14 -6.06 -0.08
C ILE A 372 31.85 -7.28 -0.65
N GLU A 373 32.35 -8.16 0.22
CA GLU A 373 33.01 -9.40 -0.19
C GLU A 373 31.98 -10.45 -0.64
N ARG A 374 30.92 -10.63 0.17
CA ARG A 374 29.93 -11.68 -0.05
C ARG A 374 28.55 -11.30 0.45
N HIS A 375 27.50 -11.66 -0.28
CA HIS A 375 26.12 -11.61 0.22
C HIS A 375 25.67 -13.00 0.72
N TYR A 376 24.94 -13.07 1.84
CA TYR A 376 24.57 -14.35 2.45
C TYR A 376 23.70 -15.22 1.51
N LEU A 377 22.76 -14.60 0.79
CA LEU A 377 21.94 -15.31 -0.21
C LEU A 377 22.75 -15.94 -1.35
N GLU A 378 23.86 -15.33 -1.80
CA GLU A 378 24.72 -15.93 -2.84
C GLU A 378 25.25 -17.29 -2.40
N ARG A 379 25.67 -17.39 -1.14
CA ARG A 379 26.14 -18.66 -0.56
C ARG A 379 25.08 -19.74 -0.60
N LEU A 380 23.83 -19.40 -0.24
CA LEU A 380 22.73 -20.36 -0.26
C LEU A 380 22.42 -20.84 -1.67
N LEU A 381 22.55 -19.96 -2.67
CA LEU A 381 22.32 -20.26 -4.08
C LEU A 381 23.51 -20.96 -4.76
N GLY A 382 24.63 -21.17 -4.06
CA GLY A 382 25.85 -21.77 -4.63
C GLY A 382 26.55 -20.89 -5.67
N LEU A 383 26.46 -19.57 -5.51
CA LEU A 383 27.06 -18.56 -6.40
C LEU A 383 28.39 -18.02 -5.88
#